data_AF-A0A1R4HHX0-F1
#
_entry.id   AF-A0A1R4HHX0-F1
#
_cell.length_a   1.000
_cell.length_b   1.000
_cell.length_c   1.000
_cell.angle_alpha   90.00
_cell.angle_beta   90.00
_cell.angle_gamma   90.00
#
_symmetry.space_group_name_H-M   'P 1'
#
loop_
_entity.id
_entity.type
_entity.pdbx_description
1 polymer ?
#
loop_
_entity_poly.entity_id
_entity_poly.type
_entity_poly.pdbx_seq_one_letter_code
_entity_poly.pdbx_strand_id
1 'polypeptide(L)'
;MKTKVQYLEHLETKLNEYGVQIDLLTVKFEKATGASKLQFSPELMALKAKYNAVREKMQALEQTSTEEWENDLLVRAETAWNAMSYGKVIRN
;
A
#
# COMPACT_ATOMS: atom_id res chain seq x y z
N MET A 1 -17.48 -11.20 -7.07
CA MET A 1 -16.02 -11.25 -6.82
C MET A 1 -15.37 -10.16 -7.66
N LYS A 2 -14.46 -9.36 -7.09
CA LYS A 2 -13.59 -8.51 -7.91
C LYS A 2 -12.61 -9.43 -8.63
N THR A 3 -12.48 -9.30 -9.95
CA THR A 3 -11.46 -10.06 -10.70
C THR A 3 -10.07 -9.56 -10.30
N LYS A 4 -9.03 -10.37 -10.54
CA LYS A 4 -7.61 -9.97 -10.34
C LYS A 4 -7.35 -8.57 -10.91
N VAL A 5 -7.86 -8.33 -12.12
CA VAL A 5 -7.77 -7.05 -12.83
C VAL A 5 -8.40 -5.91 -12.02
N GLN A 6 -9.65 -6.05 -11.58
CA GLN A 6 -10.33 -5.02 -10.77
C GLN A 6 -9.68 -4.76 -9.41
N TYR A 7 -9.02 -5.77 -8.84
CA TYR A 7 -8.26 -5.61 -7.60
C TYR A 7 -6.94 -4.87 -7.83
N LEU A 8 -6.22 -5.21 -8.89
CA LEU A 8 -4.98 -4.53 -9.29
C LEU A 8 -5.24 -3.08 -9.71
N GLU A 9 -6.27 -2.81 -10.52
CA GLU A 9 -6.66 -1.44 -10.92
C GLU A 9 -6.99 -0.56 -9.71
N HIS A 10 -7.70 -1.12 -8.73
CA HIS A 10 -8.04 -0.42 -7.49
C HIS A 10 -6.79 -0.12 -6.64
N LEU A 11 -5.84 -1.07 -6.58
CA LEU A 11 -4.56 -0.86 -5.89
C LEU A 11 -3.69 0.16 -6.61
N GLU A 12 -3.62 0.11 -7.94
CA GLU A 12 -2.87 1.04 -8.77
C GLU A 12 -3.39 2.48 -8.62
N THR A 13 -4.71 2.64 -8.62
CA THR A 13 -5.34 3.96 -8.40
C THR A 13 -4.93 4.54 -7.05
N LYS A 14 -5.02 3.75 -5.98
CA LYS A 14 -4.60 4.19 -4.63
C LYS A 14 -3.11 4.47 -4.56
N LEU A 15 -2.29 3.65 -5.23
CA LEU A 15 -0.85 3.84 -5.26
C LEU A 15 -0.51 5.16 -5.96
N ASN A 16 -1.13 5.47 -7.09
CA ASN A 16 -0.97 6.76 -7.77
C ASN A 16 -1.36 7.95 -6.88
N GLU A 17 -2.48 7.87 -6.17
CA GLU A 17 -2.88 8.92 -5.21
C GLU A 17 -1.84 9.13 -4.11
N TYR A 18 -1.25 8.05 -3.58
CA TYR A 18 -0.17 8.15 -2.60
C TYR A 18 1.13 8.69 -3.20
N GLY A 19 1.45 8.35 -4.45
CA GLY A 19 2.60 8.88 -5.19
C GLY A 19 2.52 10.41 -5.30
N VAL A 20 1.36 10.93 -5.72
CA VAL A 20 1.11 12.39 -5.82
C VAL A 20 1.27 13.08 -4.46
N GLN A 21 0.79 12.47 -3.38
CA GLN A 21 0.94 13.03 -2.03
C GLN A 21 2.41 13.03 -1.57
N ILE A 22 3.17 11.98 -1.89
CA ILE A 22 4.61 11.90 -1.61
C ILE A 22 5.37 12.97 -2.39
N ASP A 23 5.03 13.20 -3.65
CA ASP A 23 5.65 14.23 -4.47
C ASP A 23 5.37 15.62 -3.90
N LEU A 24 4.12 15.89 -3.52
CA LEU A 24 3.73 17.15 -2.89
C LEU A 24 4.51 17.37 -1.57
N LEU A 25 4.65 16.34 -0.74
CA LEU A 25 5.41 16.40 0.51
C LEU A 25 6.91 16.54 0.25
N THR A 26 7.44 15.91 -0.80
CA THR A 26 8.85 16.06 -1.22
C THR A 26 9.13 17.51 -1.63
N VAL A 27 8.27 18.12 -2.44
CA VAL A 27 8.41 19.54 -2.82
C VAL A 27 8.33 20.47 -1.60
N LYS A 28 7.41 20.20 -0.66
CA LYS A 28 7.32 20.96 0.60
C LYS A 28 8.57 20.80 1.46
N PHE A 29 9.13 19.59 1.52
CA PHE A 29 10.38 19.28 2.21
C PHE A 29 11.59 20.00 1.60
N GLU A 30 11.69 20.01 0.26
CA GLU A 30 12.78 20.70 -0.45
C GLU A 30 12.76 22.22 -0.21
N LYS A 31 11.56 22.78 -0.07
CA LYS A 31 11.34 24.19 0.28
C LYS A 31 11.54 24.48 1.77
N ALA A 32 11.50 23.49 2.64
CA ALA A 32 11.71 23.67 4.07
C ALA A 32 13.21 23.90 4.37
N THR A 33 13.50 24.81 5.29
CA THR A 33 14.86 25.13 5.73
C THR A 33 15.03 24.89 7.23
N GLY A 34 16.28 24.67 7.66
CA GLY A 34 16.62 24.52 9.08
C GLY A 34 15.94 23.33 9.78
N ALA A 35 15.45 23.55 11.01
CA ALA A 35 14.89 22.51 11.87
C ALA A 35 13.65 21.82 11.28
N SER A 36 12.84 22.53 10.49
CA SER A 36 11.66 21.96 9.84
C SER A 36 12.04 20.88 8.83
N LYS A 37 13.15 21.05 8.10
CA LYS A 37 13.66 20.03 7.17
C LYS A 37 14.09 18.76 7.92
N LEU A 38 14.71 18.88 9.09
CA LEU A 38 15.09 17.72 9.91
C LEU A 38 13.86 16.95 10.43
N GLN A 39 12.78 17.65 10.76
CA GLN A 39 11.55 17.02 11.25
C GLN A 39 10.74 16.31 10.14
N PHE A 40 10.70 16.84 8.92
CA PHE A 40 9.97 16.22 7.82
C PHE A 40 10.71 15.04 7.17
N SER A 41 12.02 14.92 7.36
CA SER A 41 12.86 13.88 6.72
C SER A 41 12.43 12.44 7.05
N PRO A 42 12.20 12.06 8.34
CA PRO A 42 11.89 10.68 8.70
C PRO A 42 10.48 10.26 8.24
N GLU A 43 9.51 11.16 8.33
CA GLU A 43 8.13 10.89 7.92
C GLU A 43 8.03 10.70 6.41
N LEU A 44 8.73 11.56 5.63
CA LEU A 44 8.78 11.43 4.18
C LEU A 44 9.50 10.14 3.75
N MET A 45 10.60 9.77 4.43
CA MET A 45 11.30 8.51 4.18
C MET A 45 10.41 7.30 4.49
N ALA A 46 9.70 7.30 5.62
CA ALA A 46 8.78 6.23 5.99
C ALA A 46 7.63 6.08 4.98
N LEU A 47 7.10 7.20 4.47
CA LEU A 47 6.03 7.19 3.47
C LEU A 47 6.54 6.66 2.12
N LYS A 48 7.72 7.08 1.68
CA LYS A 48 8.39 6.55 0.47
C LYS A 48 8.68 5.05 0.58
N ALA A 49 9.15 4.59 1.74
CA ALA A 49 9.41 3.17 1.97
C ALA A 49 8.12 2.34 1.89
N LYS A 50 7.02 2.81 2.50
CA LYS A 50 5.70 2.15 2.40
C LYS A 50 5.20 2.12 0.96
N TYR A 51 5.32 3.21 0.22
CA TYR A 51 4.94 3.27 -1.19
C TYR A 51 5.71 2.25 -2.04
N ASN A 52 7.04 2.20 -1.89
CA ASN A 52 7.87 1.23 -2.61
C ASN A 52 7.51 -0.21 -2.26
N ALA A 53 7.31 -0.53 -0.97
CA ALA A 53 6.92 -1.87 -0.54
C ALA A 53 5.54 -2.30 -1.09
N VAL A 54 4.59 -1.38 -1.20
CA VAL A 54 3.27 -1.67 -1.82
C VAL A 54 3.43 -1.86 -3.33
N ARG A 55 4.27 -1.07 -4.00
CA ARG A 55 4.55 -1.20 -5.43
C ARG A 55 5.21 -2.53 -5.78
N GLU A 56 6.20 -2.96 -5.00
CA GLU A 56 6.86 -4.26 -5.16
C GLU A 56 5.87 -5.42 -4.98
N LYS A 57 5.00 -5.34 -3.96
CA LYS A 57 3.93 -6.33 -3.79
C LYS A 57 2.97 -6.34 -4.97
N MET A 58 2.61 -5.18 -5.52
CA MET A 58 1.73 -5.09 -6.69
C MET A 58 2.36 -5.74 -7.92
N GLN A 59 3.65 -5.49 -8.18
CA GLN A 59 4.40 -6.15 -9.27
C GLN A 59 4.48 -7.66 -9.09
N ALA A 60 4.69 -8.14 -7.85
CA ALA A 60 4.66 -9.57 -7.56
C ALA A 60 3.27 -10.19 -7.84
N LEU A 61 2.19 -9.47 -7.50
CA LEU A 61 0.82 -9.90 -7.78
C LEU A 61 0.47 -9.85 -9.27
N GLU A 62 1.01 -8.88 -10.02
CA GLU A 62 0.89 -8.85 -11.48
C GLU A 62 1.55 -10.06 -12.11
N GLN A 63 2.75 -10.41 -11.66
CA GLN A 63 3.56 -11.53 -12.16
C GLN A 63 3.02 -12.92 -11.77
N THR A 64 2.25 -13.05 -10.68
CA THR A 64 1.57 -14.32 -10.38
C THR A 64 0.58 -14.70 -11.48
N SER A 65 0.51 -15.97 -11.85
CA SER A 65 -0.39 -16.44 -12.92
C SER A 65 -1.84 -16.34 -12.47
N THR A 66 -2.78 -16.12 -13.40
CA THR A 66 -4.23 -16.04 -13.08
C THR A 66 -4.74 -17.31 -12.38
N GLU A 67 -4.14 -18.47 -12.68
CA GLU A 67 -4.45 -19.76 -12.08
C GLU A 67 -4.02 -19.86 -10.59
N GLU A 68 -2.96 -19.17 -10.18
CA GLU A 68 -2.51 -19.08 -8.77
C GLU A 68 -3.37 -18.07 -7.96
N TRP A 69 -3.89 -17.06 -8.65
CA TRP A 69 -4.78 -16.05 -8.08
C TRP A 69 -6.15 -16.63 -7.70
N GLU A 70 -6.72 -17.45 -8.59
CA GLU A 70 -8.04 -18.04 -8.40
C GLU A 70 -8.06 -19.18 -7.37
N ASN A 71 -6.95 -19.91 -7.21
CA ASN A 71 -6.92 -21.11 -6.34
C ASN A 71 -6.45 -20.87 -4.89
N ASP A 72 -5.59 -19.88 -4.61
CA ASP A 72 -4.92 -19.81 -3.29
C ASP A 72 -4.83 -18.39 -2.69
N LEU A 73 -4.60 -17.36 -3.49
CA LEU A 73 -4.30 -16.02 -2.98
C LEU A 73 -5.53 -15.24 -2.50
N LEU A 74 -6.66 -15.31 -3.21
CA LEU A 74 -7.89 -14.65 -2.79
C LEU A 74 -8.41 -15.21 -1.47
N VAL A 75 -8.41 -16.54 -1.33
CA VAL A 75 -8.83 -17.24 -0.11
C VAL A 75 -7.94 -16.87 1.08
N ARG A 76 -6.61 -16.84 0.89
CA ARG A 76 -5.67 -16.45 1.95
C ARG A 76 -5.75 -14.96 2.28
N ALA A 77 -5.92 -14.09 1.29
CA ALA A 77 -6.06 -12.65 1.48
C ALA A 77 -7.37 -12.30 2.19
N GLU A 78 -8.49 -12.91 1.81
CA GLU A 78 -9.78 -12.75 2.50
C GLU A 78 -9.72 -13.32 3.92
N THR A 79 -9.04 -14.44 4.13
CA THR A 79 -8.86 -15.01 5.48
C THR A 79 -7.99 -14.12 6.36
N ALA A 80 -6.87 -13.60 5.84
CA ALA A 80 -6.01 -12.66 6.57
C ALA A 80 -6.74 -11.33 6.86
N TRP A 81 -7.54 -10.85 5.91
CA TRP A 81 -8.35 -9.66 6.08
C TRP A 81 -9.48 -9.86 7.10
N ASN A 82 -10.15 -11.02 7.08
CA ASN A 82 -11.16 -11.39 8.07
C ASN A 82 -10.55 -11.58 9.46
N ALA A 83 -9.37 -12.21 9.56
CA ALA A 83 -8.67 -12.33 10.85
C ALA A 83 -8.28 -10.96 11.43
N MET A 84 -8.00 -9.96 10.57
CA MET A 84 -7.76 -8.59 11.01
C MET A 84 -9.04 -7.83 11.36
N SER A 85 -10.16 -8.07 10.67
CA SER A 85 -11.43 -7.38 10.93
C SER A 85 -12.17 -7.91 12.17
N TYR A 86 -11.99 -9.18 12.52
CA TYR A 86 -12.53 -9.79 13.76
C TYR A 86 -11.63 -9.58 14.99
N GLY A 87 -10.52 -8.82 14.87
CA GLY A 87 -9.66 -8.46 16.00
C GLY A 87 -10.28 -7.50 17.03
N LYS A 88 -11.57 -7.12 16.88
CA LYS A 88 -12.37 -6.45 17.91
C LYS A 88 -13.58 -7.31 18.23
N VAL A 89 -13.72 -7.61 19.53
CA VAL A 89 -14.76 -8.45 20.15
C VAL A 89 -14.47 -9.93 19.89
N ILE A 90 -13.93 -10.72 20.84
CA ILE A 90 -14.52 -11.03 22.14
C ILE A 90 -13.41 -11.15 23.21
N ARG A 91 -13.35 -10.19 24.12
CA ARG A 91 -13.08 -10.44 25.54
C ARG A 91 -14.45 -10.69 26.16
N ASN A 92 -14.76 -11.94 26.46
CA ASN A 92 -15.51 -12.36 27.64
C ASN A 92 -15.37 -13.88 27.78
#